data_AF-A0A521S4W0-F1
#
_entry.id   AF-A0A521S4W0-F1
#
_cell.length_a   1.000
_cell.length_b   1.000
_cell.length_c   1.000
_cell.angle_alpha   90.00
_cell.angle_beta   90.00
_cell.angle_gamma   90.00
#
_symmetry.space_group_name_H-M   'P 1'
#
loop_
_entity.id
_entity.type
_entity.pdbx_description
1 polymer ?
#
loop_
_entity_poly.entity_id
_entity_poly.type
_entity_poly.pdbx_seq_one_letter_code
_entity_poly.pdbx_strand_id
1 'polypeptide(L)'
;MKLESPLRYDPGLVEEAVFLTVEGHPEAKRFHRERDQIYGIKHPEERERAFDDLHREWFLRLGLADQIEKAVSEQPLLSSGVKSCLVARAPGKHEEGAELFVNPEEKVSDKQRRTVSVFLRPESLLDPSALLTFLRHELMHIADMLDPGFGYEPELPHAEGGPTHDRLLKERYRVLWDATIDGRMVRRGWAPESLRAERLREFCRAFPMFGQKSESLFSRFFDREPHTHAELVAFILDPRAVMAIPDAPHPGSRCPLCGFPTYAFEPEPERLPDELIIRITRDFLSWRPSHGLCAQCADLYRAHQVSARAATHLPGSHP
;
A
#
# COMPACT_ATOMS: atom_id res chain seq x y z
N MET A 1 -37.45 11.35 -0.20
CA MET A 1 -36.85 10.76 1.01
C MET A 1 -35.36 11.11 0.96
N LYS A 2 -34.92 12.18 1.63
CA LYS A 2 -33.49 12.52 1.71
C LYS A 2 -32.84 11.40 2.53
N LEU A 3 -32.00 10.56 1.92
CA LEU A 3 -31.11 9.71 2.70
C LEU A 3 -30.30 10.66 3.58
N GLU A 4 -30.36 10.48 4.89
CA GLU A 4 -29.40 11.11 5.80
C GLU A 4 -28.01 10.80 5.25
N SER A 5 -27.28 11.85 4.85
CA SER A 5 -25.97 11.66 4.24
C SER A 5 -25.09 10.96 5.29
N PRO A 6 -24.50 9.79 4.98
CA PRO A 6 -23.65 9.06 5.91
C PRO A 6 -22.34 9.81 6.22
N LEU A 7 -22.11 10.96 5.58
CA LEU A 7 -20.93 11.80 5.70
C LEU A 7 -21.01 12.73 6.91
N ARG A 8 -20.00 12.66 7.78
CA ARG A 8 -19.83 13.48 8.98
C ARG A 8 -18.49 14.17 8.92
N TYR A 9 -18.41 15.36 9.48
CA TYR A 9 -17.18 16.15 9.53
C TYR A 9 -16.80 16.42 10.97
N ASP A 10 -15.52 16.29 11.26
CA ASP A 10 -14.93 16.76 12.51
C ASP A 10 -15.02 18.30 12.61
N PRO A 11 -15.56 18.86 13.71
CA PRO A 11 -15.70 20.31 13.86
C PRO A 11 -14.37 21.06 13.77
N GLY A 12 -13.28 20.48 14.28
CA GLY A 12 -11.96 21.12 14.26
C GLY A 12 -11.39 21.26 12.84
N LEU A 13 -11.56 20.24 12.00
CA LEU A 13 -11.23 20.32 10.57
C LEU A 13 -12.05 21.41 9.87
N VAL A 14 -13.37 21.45 10.13
CA VAL A 14 -14.32 22.38 9.51
C VAL A 14 -13.96 23.82 9.87
N GLU A 15 -13.75 24.10 11.15
CA GLU A 15 -13.39 25.41 11.67
C GLU A 15 -12.10 25.94 11.02
N GLU A 16 -11.02 25.14 11.03
CA GLU A 16 -9.72 25.58 10.51
C GLU A 16 -9.74 25.79 8.99
N ALA A 17 -10.42 24.92 8.23
CA ALA A 17 -10.57 25.08 6.79
C ALA A 17 -11.36 26.35 6.43
N VAL A 18 -12.40 26.67 7.20
CA VAL A 18 -13.16 27.92 7.04
C VAL A 18 -12.27 29.12 7.32
N PHE A 19 -11.50 29.12 8.42
CA PHE A 19 -10.60 30.24 8.72
C PHE A 19 -9.59 30.51 7.61
N LEU A 20 -8.91 29.46 7.13
CA LEU A 20 -7.93 29.57 6.05
C LEU A 20 -8.56 30.12 4.75
N THR A 21 -9.78 29.70 4.45
CA THR A 21 -10.49 30.16 3.24
C THR A 21 -10.96 31.60 3.38
N VAL A 22 -11.46 31.98 4.57
CA VAL A 22 -12.08 33.28 4.80
C VAL A 22 -11.06 34.43 4.82
N GLU A 23 -9.80 34.19 5.21
CA GLU A 23 -8.77 35.24 5.35
C GLU A 23 -8.59 36.12 4.09
N GLY A 24 -8.86 35.58 2.89
CA GLY A 24 -8.84 36.30 1.62
C GLY A 24 -10.21 36.47 0.93
N HIS A 25 -11.31 36.07 1.57
CA HIS A 25 -12.62 35.96 0.92
C HIS A 25 -13.40 37.30 0.93
N PRO A 26 -14.14 37.67 -0.14
CA PRO A 26 -14.92 38.91 -0.20
C PRO A 26 -15.93 39.07 0.96
N GLU A 27 -16.43 37.96 1.50
CA GLU A 27 -17.37 37.96 2.61
C GLU A 27 -16.71 37.84 4.00
N ALA A 28 -15.39 38.02 4.14
CA ALA A 28 -14.69 37.89 5.42
C ALA A 28 -15.27 38.77 6.53
N LYS A 29 -15.62 40.03 6.20
CA LYS A 29 -16.27 40.95 7.14
C LYS A 29 -17.61 40.44 7.65
N ARG A 30 -18.35 39.70 6.82
CA ARG A 30 -19.63 39.11 7.20
C ARG A 30 -19.41 37.95 8.16
N PHE A 31 -18.52 37.02 7.82
CA PHE A 31 -18.15 35.90 8.68
C PHE A 31 -17.72 36.39 10.07
N HIS A 32 -16.81 37.37 10.15
CA HIS A 32 -16.36 37.90 11.43
C HIS A 32 -17.50 38.54 12.24
N ARG A 33 -18.42 39.27 11.59
CA ARG A 33 -19.58 39.86 12.27
C ARG A 33 -20.51 38.78 12.84
N GLU A 34 -20.81 37.74 12.06
CA GLU A 34 -21.64 36.62 12.50
C GLU A 34 -20.97 35.87 13.66
N ARG A 35 -19.67 35.62 13.56
CA ARG A 35 -18.85 35.02 14.62
C ARG A 35 -18.84 35.87 15.90
N ASP A 36 -18.69 37.19 15.78
CA ASP A 36 -18.63 38.10 16.93
C ASP A 36 -19.95 38.11 17.73
N GLN A 37 -21.10 37.92 17.06
CA GLN A 37 -22.40 37.84 17.72
C GLN A 37 -22.52 36.63 18.67
N ILE A 38 -21.83 35.53 18.36
CA ILE A 38 -21.88 34.29 19.16
C ILE A 38 -21.27 34.49 20.55
N TYR A 39 -20.29 35.39 20.71
CA TYR A 39 -19.74 35.71 22.04
C TYR A 39 -20.77 36.32 23.00
N GLY A 40 -21.89 36.84 22.50
CA GLY A 40 -23.01 37.31 23.32
C GLY A 40 -23.81 36.19 24.00
N ILE A 41 -23.65 34.93 23.59
CA ILE A 41 -24.32 33.77 24.19
C ILE A 41 -23.69 33.47 25.54
N LYS A 42 -24.51 33.47 26.60
CA LYS A 42 -24.05 33.30 27.99
C LYS A 42 -23.78 31.85 28.36
N HIS A 43 -24.55 30.91 27.82
CA HIS A 43 -24.40 29.49 28.16
C HIS A 43 -23.26 28.85 27.35
N PRO A 44 -22.23 28.29 27.98
CA PRO A 44 -21.05 27.78 27.28
C PRO A 44 -21.34 26.74 26.20
N GLU A 45 -22.18 25.73 26.51
CA GLU A 45 -22.51 24.68 25.55
C GLU A 45 -23.37 25.17 24.37
N GLU A 46 -24.22 26.17 24.61
CA GLU A 46 -25.02 26.76 23.51
C GLU A 46 -24.13 27.59 22.60
N ARG A 47 -23.15 28.27 23.17
CA ARG A 47 -22.16 29.03 22.43
C ARG A 47 -21.26 28.13 21.59
N GLU A 48 -20.81 27.01 22.13
CA GLU A 48 -20.02 26.01 21.41
C GLU A 48 -20.81 25.44 20.22
N ARG A 49 -22.06 24.99 20.45
CA ARG A 49 -22.95 24.55 19.36
C ARG A 49 -23.16 25.62 18.29
N ALA A 50 -23.32 26.89 18.69
CA ALA A 50 -23.48 27.99 17.75
C ALA A 50 -22.21 28.23 16.90
N PHE A 51 -21.01 28.06 17.47
CA PHE A 51 -19.76 28.11 16.69
C PHE A 51 -19.69 26.95 15.69
N ASP A 52 -19.99 25.72 16.12
CA ASP A 52 -20.02 24.55 15.23
C ASP A 52 -21.00 24.75 14.07
N ASP A 53 -22.21 25.23 14.37
CA ASP A 53 -23.25 25.50 13.36
C ASP A 53 -22.80 26.59 12.37
N LEU A 54 -22.20 27.68 12.86
CA LEU A 54 -21.67 28.76 12.02
C LEU A 54 -20.58 28.24 11.09
N HIS A 55 -19.57 27.54 11.63
CA HIS A 55 -18.47 27.02 10.82
C HIS A 55 -18.99 26.00 9.80
N ARG A 56 -19.94 25.15 10.18
CA ARG A 56 -20.57 24.20 9.26
C ARG A 56 -21.34 24.89 8.14
N GLU A 57 -22.12 25.94 8.42
CA GLU A 57 -22.80 26.72 7.38
C GLU A 57 -21.80 27.35 6.42
N TRP A 58 -20.74 27.97 6.95
CA TRP A 58 -19.70 28.59 6.12
C TRP A 58 -18.92 27.58 5.30
N PHE A 59 -18.63 26.41 5.85
CA PHE A 59 -17.95 25.32 5.15
C PHE A 59 -18.71 24.87 3.91
N LEU A 60 -20.03 24.68 4.04
CA LEU A 60 -20.91 24.36 2.92
C LEU A 60 -21.04 25.52 1.94
N ARG A 61 -21.19 26.74 2.46
CA ARG A 61 -21.32 27.96 1.64
C ARG A 61 -20.09 28.20 0.76
N LEU A 62 -18.90 27.94 1.29
CA LEU A 62 -17.62 28.09 0.60
C LEU A 62 -17.33 26.93 -0.38
N GLY A 63 -18.19 25.92 -0.44
CA GLY A 63 -18.03 24.76 -1.32
C GLY A 63 -16.91 23.80 -0.89
N LEU A 64 -16.44 23.88 0.36
CA LEU A 64 -15.34 23.05 0.86
C LEU A 64 -15.73 21.57 0.98
N ALA A 65 -17.04 21.27 1.07
CA ALA A 65 -17.57 19.91 1.07
C ALA A 65 -17.64 19.27 -0.32
N ASP A 66 -17.69 20.07 -1.39
CA ASP A 66 -18.18 19.64 -2.71
C ASP A 66 -17.38 18.48 -3.29
N GLN A 67 -16.05 18.54 -3.19
CA GLN A 67 -15.18 17.49 -3.75
C GLN A 67 -15.25 16.20 -2.93
N ILE A 68 -15.49 16.32 -1.63
CA ILE A 68 -15.66 15.17 -0.73
C ILE A 68 -16.97 14.47 -1.04
N GLU A 69 -18.07 15.23 -1.09
CA GLU A 69 -19.39 14.69 -1.44
C GLU A 69 -19.38 14.05 -2.82
N LYS A 70 -18.72 14.69 -3.79
CA LYS A 70 -18.53 14.15 -5.13
C LYS A 70 -17.78 12.83 -5.11
N ALA A 71 -16.59 12.77 -4.50
CA ALA A 71 -15.77 11.56 -4.45
C ALA A 71 -16.52 10.39 -3.78
N VAL A 72 -17.24 10.65 -2.68
CA VAL A 72 -18.05 9.64 -1.99
C VAL A 72 -19.22 9.17 -2.87
N SER A 73 -19.89 10.08 -3.57
CA SER A 73 -21.01 9.74 -4.47
C SER A 73 -20.58 8.91 -5.69
N GLU A 74 -19.33 9.06 -6.13
CA GLU A 74 -18.72 8.30 -7.22
C GLU A 74 -18.42 6.85 -6.83
N GLN A 75 -18.54 6.48 -5.55
CA GLN A 75 -18.31 5.11 -5.05
C GLN A 75 -19.61 4.50 -4.47
N PRO A 76 -20.43 3.80 -5.29
CA PRO A 76 -21.69 3.21 -4.83
C PRO A 76 -21.55 2.24 -3.66
N LEU A 77 -20.45 1.48 -3.61
CA LEU A 77 -20.18 0.50 -2.56
C LEU A 77 -20.04 1.12 -1.17
N LEU A 78 -19.62 2.39 -1.07
CA LEU A 78 -19.58 3.09 0.21
C LEU A 78 -21.00 3.31 0.72
N SER A 79 -21.89 3.86 -0.12
CA SER A 79 -23.27 4.17 0.26
C SER A 79 -24.06 2.92 0.70
N SER A 80 -23.84 1.79 0.02
CA SER A 80 -24.49 0.53 0.37
C SER A 80 -23.79 -0.23 1.50
N GLY A 81 -22.46 -0.13 1.61
CA GLY A 81 -21.62 -1.04 2.40
C GLY A 81 -21.15 -0.50 3.75
N VAL A 82 -21.34 0.78 4.07
CA VAL A 82 -20.84 1.38 5.32
C VAL A 82 -21.93 2.11 6.11
N LYS A 83 -21.78 2.15 7.43
CA LYS A 83 -22.68 2.88 8.34
C LYS A 83 -22.53 4.38 8.17
N SER A 84 -21.28 4.84 8.11
CA SER A 84 -20.91 6.25 8.08
C SER A 84 -19.53 6.45 7.46
N CYS A 85 -19.33 7.63 6.90
CA CYS A 85 -18.04 8.16 6.46
C CYS A 85 -17.72 9.37 7.34
N LEU A 86 -16.64 9.32 8.12
CA LEU A 86 -16.16 10.43 8.92
C LEU A 86 -15.01 11.12 8.18
N VAL A 87 -15.05 12.43 8.05
CA VAL A 87 -13.94 13.24 7.55
C VAL A 87 -13.35 13.97 8.74
N ALA A 88 -12.09 13.68 9.06
CA ALA A 88 -11.41 14.17 10.24
C ALA A 88 -10.08 14.83 9.89
N ARG A 89 -9.57 15.63 10.82
CA ARG A 89 -8.25 16.25 10.67
C ARG A 89 -7.15 15.20 10.70
N ALA A 90 -6.26 15.24 9.71
CA ALA A 90 -5.01 14.49 9.72
C ALA A 90 -4.01 15.16 10.68
N PRO A 91 -3.28 14.40 11.53
CA PRO A 91 -2.22 14.94 12.39
C PRO A 91 -1.07 15.60 11.61
N GLY A 92 -0.84 15.15 10.38
CA GLY A 92 0.23 15.63 9.51
C GLY A 92 0.00 15.22 8.06
N LYS A 93 0.97 15.55 7.20
CA LYS A 93 0.89 15.27 5.76
C LYS A 93 1.00 13.79 5.43
N HIS A 94 1.73 13.02 6.23
CA HIS A 94 1.96 11.59 5.97
C HIS A 94 0.81 10.71 6.48
N GLU A 95 -0.12 11.33 7.19
CA GLU A 95 -1.29 10.75 7.83
C GLU A 95 -2.59 11.13 7.08
N GLU A 96 -2.50 11.82 5.94
CA GLU A 96 -3.64 11.96 5.03
C GLU A 96 -3.89 10.62 4.32
N GLY A 97 -5.14 10.17 4.32
CA GLY A 97 -5.54 8.90 3.71
C GLY A 97 -6.98 8.52 4.02
N ALA A 98 -7.41 7.35 3.56
CA ALA A 98 -8.67 6.75 4.00
C ALA A 98 -8.46 5.38 4.67
N GLU A 99 -9.23 5.10 5.71
CA GLU A 99 -9.19 3.84 6.45
C GLU A 99 -10.60 3.25 6.61
N LEU A 100 -10.69 1.92 6.51
CA LEU A 100 -11.91 1.16 6.78
C LEU A 100 -11.83 0.54 8.18
N PHE A 101 -12.63 1.05 9.11
CA PHE A 101 -12.78 0.49 10.45
C PHE A 101 -13.93 -0.50 10.50
N VAL A 102 -13.68 -1.69 11.04
CA VAL A 102 -14.70 -2.72 11.27
C VAL A 102 -14.83 -2.96 12.77
N ASN A 103 -15.97 -2.57 13.35
CA ASN A 103 -16.27 -2.87 14.75
C ASN A 103 -16.40 -4.39 14.93
N PRO A 104 -15.67 -5.03 15.86
CA PRO A 104 -15.74 -6.47 16.11
C PRO A 104 -17.09 -6.96 16.67
N GLU A 105 -18.00 -6.06 17.12
CA GLU A 105 -19.29 -6.45 17.71
C GLU A 105 -20.16 -7.33 16.79
N GLU A 106 -20.42 -8.56 17.22
CA GLU A 106 -21.08 -9.61 16.44
C GLU A 106 -22.59 -9.43 16.25
N LYS A 107 -23.25 -8.59 17.06
CA LYS A 107 -24.73 -8.46 17.09
C LYS A 107 -25.30 -7.44 16.11
N VAL A 108 -24.45 -6.85 15.28
CA VAL A 108 -24.77 -5.72 14.41
C VAL A 108 -24.64 -6.17 12.95
N SER A 109 -25.51 -5.70 12.07
CA SER A 109 -25.42 -6.06 10.64
C SER A 109 -24.07 -5.65 10.06
N ASP A 110 -23.57 -6.39 9.07
CA ASP A 110 -22.24 -6.19 8.48
C ASP A 110 -21.98 -4.74 8.05
N LYS A 111 -22.96 -4.10 7.41
CA LYS A 111 -22.93 -2.66 7.08
C LYS A 111 -22.74 -1.77 8.32
N GLN A 112 -23.49 -2.05 9.38
CA GLN A 112 -23.50 -1.24 10.59
C GLN A 112 -22.20 -1.37 11.41
N ARG A 113 -21.36 -2.37 11.12
CA ARG A 113 -20.04 -2.55 11.72
C ARG A 113 -18.95 -1.72 11.03
N ARG A 114 -19.19 -1.22 9.82
CA ARG A 114 -18.17 -0.59 8.97
C ARG A 114 -18.27 0.93 8.99
N THR A 115 -17.17 1.60 9.29
CA THR A 115 -17.01 3.05 9.22
C THR A 115 -15.80 3.37 8.35
N VAL A 116 -15.97 4.27 7.39
CA VAL A 116 -14.85 4.83 6.64
C VAL A 116 -14.43 6.11 7.33
N SER A 117 -13.13 6.28 7.54
CA SER A 117 -12.56 7.55 8.02
C SER A 117 -11.63 8.09 6.95
N VAL A 118 -11.81 9.35 6.59
CA VAL A 118 -10.97 10.11 5.67
C VAL A 118 -10.24 11.17 6.48
N PHE A 119 -8.91 11.13 6.47
CA PHE A 119 -8.07 12.07 7.19
C PHE A 119 -7.52 13.10 6.21
N LEU A 120 -7.81 14.38 6.45
CA LEU A 120 -7.39 15.50 5.60
C LEU A 120 -6.74 16.60 6.43
N ARG A 121 -5.77 17.28 5.85
CA ARG A 121 -5.30 18.57 6.36
C ARG A 121 -6.25 19.68 5.91
N PRO A 122 -6.53 20.71 6.73
CA PRO A 122 -7.35 21.85 6.34
C PRO A 122 -6.90 22.51 5.04
N GLU A 123 -5.58 22.61 4.81
CA GLU A 123 -4.99 23.19 3.60
C GLU A 123 -5.31 22.39 2.34
N SER A 124 -5.49 21.07 2.46
CA SER A 124 -5.84 20.21 1.32
C SER A 124 -7.23 20.53 0.76
N LEU A 125 -8.12 21.12 1.56
CA LEU A 125 -9.43 21.59 1.09
C LEU A 125 -9.37 22.84 0.21
N LEU A 126 -8.23 23.53 0.18
CA LEU A 126 -8.05 24.75 -0.60
C LEU A 126 -7.63 24.49 -2.06
N ASP A 127 -7.29 23.23 -2.40
CA ASP A 127 -7.03 22.81 -3.79
C ASP A 127 -8.07 21.75 -4.20
N PRO A 128 -9.23 22.17 -4.76
CA PRO A 128 -10.31 21.26 -5.11
C PRO A 128 -9.90 20.17 -6.12
N SER A 129 -9.00 20.49 -7.06
CA SER A 129 -8.60 19.54 -8.10
C SER A 129 -7.66 18.47 -7.55
N ALA A 130 -6.67 18.87 -6.75
CA ALA A 130 -5.79 17.93 -6.08
C ALA A 130 -6.57 17.08 -5.07
N LEU A 131 -7.46 17.69 -4.28
CA LEU A 131 -8.30 16.99 -3.31
C LEU A 131 -9.17 15.92 -3.97
N LEU A 132 -9.88 16.26 -5.05
CA LEU A 132 -10.75 15.28 -5.72
C LEU A 132 -9.95 14.09 -6.27
N THR A 133 -8.77 14.36 -6.83
CA THR A 133 -7.88 13.30 -7.34
C THR A 133 -7.41 12.39 -6.22
N PHE A 134 -6.96 12.98 -5.10
CA PHE A 134 -6.57 12.25 -3.90
C PHE A 134 -7.70 11.39 -3.34
N LEU A 135 -8.88 11.96 -3.14
CA LEU A 135 -10.03 11.23 -2.59
C LEU A 135 -10.47 10.09 -3.49
N ARG A 136 -10.44 10.27 -4.82
CA ARG A 136 -10.75 9.18 -5.75
C ARG A 136 -9.78 8.01 -5.60
N HIS A 137 -8.49 8.28 -5.45
CA HIS A 137 -7.49 7.24 -5.22
C HIS A 137 -7.80 6.47 -3.92
N GLU A 138 -7.88 7.18 -2.81
CA GLU A 138 -8.11 6.59 -1.48
C GLU A 138 -9.44 5.83 -1.40
N LEU A 139 -10.54 6.43 -1.86
CA LEU A 139 -11.86 5.80 -1.79
C LEU A 139 -12.00 4.62 -2.75
N MET A 140 -11.20 4.53 -3.81
CA MET A 140 -11.16 3.34 -4.65
C MET A 140 -10.47 2.16 -3.95
N HIS A 141 -9.48 2.41 -3.08
CA HIS A 141 -8.95 1.34 -2.22
C HIS A 141 -10.03 0.82 -1.27
N ILE A 142 -10.78 1.72 -0.65
CA ILE A 142 -11.92 1.36 0.21
C ILE A 142 -13.00 0.61 -0.59
N ALA A 143 -13.28 1.02 -1.83
CA ALA A 143 -14.23 0.33 -2.69
C ALA A 143 -13.79 -1.11 -2.99
N ASP A 144 -12.51 -1.33 -3.31
CA ASP A 144 -11.94 -2.68 -3.45
C ASP A 144 -12.09 -3.47 -2.14
N MET A 145 -11.80 -2.88 -0.97
CA MET A 145 -11.98 -3.56 0.33
C MET A 145 -13.42 -3.98 0.61
N LEU A 146 -14.41 -3.25 0.08
CA LEU A 146 -15.83 -3.52 0.25
C LEU A 146 -16.40 -4.46 -0.82
N ASP A 147 -15.71 -4.66 -1.94
CA ASP A 147 -16.14 -5.49 -3.05
C ASP A 147 -15.88 -6.99 -2.76
N PRO A 148 -16.93 -7.82 -2.64
CA PRO A 148 -16.75 -9.26 -2.48
C PRO A 148 -15.99 -9.91 -3.66
N GLY A 149 -16.07 -9.33 -4.86
CA GLY A 149 -15.34 -9.80 -6.03
C GLY A 149 -13.84 -9.53 -5.96
N PHE A 150 -13.42 -8.50 -5.22
CA PHE A 150 -12.00 -8.26 -4.95
C PHE A 150 -11.48 -9.21 -3.87
N GLY A 151 -12.28 -9.50 -2.84
CA GLY A 151 -11.97 -10.49 -1.81
C GLY A 151 -10.85 -10.06 -0.86
N TYR A 152 -10.88 -8.82 -0.38
CA TYR A 152 -9.86 -8.26 0.51
C TYR A 152 -9.72 -9.01 1.83
N GLU A 153 -8.49 -9.34 2.20
CA GLU A 153 -8.13 -9.80 3.54
C GLU A 153 -7.20 -8.78 4.22
N PRO A 154 -7.44 -8.41 5.50
CA PRO A 154 -6.64 -7.39 6.19
C PRO A 154 -5.18 -7.78 6.44
N GLU A 155 -4.91 -9.08 6.55
CA GLU A 155 -3.59 -9.61 6.89
C GLU A 155 -2.95 -10.26 5.67
N LEU A 156 -1.77 -9.79 5.31
CA LEU A 156 -0.94 -10.49 4.33
C LEU A 156 -0.29 -11.71 5.00
N PRO A 157 -0.07 -12.81 4.26
CA PRO A 157 0.65 -13.97 4.77
C PRO A 157 2.04 -13.59 5.30
N HIS A 158 2.41 -14.16 6.44
CA HIS A 158 3.75 -13.98 7.00
C HIS A 158 4.81 -14.55 6.08
N ALA A 159 5.87 -13.79 5.85
CA ALA A 159 7.03 -14.28 5.16
C ALA A 159 7.83 -15.23 6.05
N GLU A 160 8.24 -16.38 5.51
CA GLU A 160 9.16 -17.32 6.18
C GLU A 160 10.48 -16.64 6.63
N GLY A 161 10.83 -15.53 5.98
CA GLY A 161 12.01 -14.73 6.26
C GLY A 161 11.92 -13.73 7.42
N GLY A 162 10.81 -13.71 8.16
CA GLY A 162 10.60 -12.83 9.33
C GLY A 162 10.25 -11.36 8.99
N PRO A 163 10.23 -10.46 9.99
CA PRO A 163 9.59 -9.13 9.90
C PRO A 163 10.10 -8.21 8.78
N THR A 164 11.38 -8.31 8.42
CA THR A 164 11.95 -7.53 7.30
C THR A 164 11.33 -7.94 5.97
N HIS A 165 11.01 -9.22 5.79
CA HIS A 165 10.34 -9.71 4.59
C HIS A 165 8.86 -9.35 4.60
N ASP A 166 8.19 -9.36 5.75
CA ASP A 166 6.82 -8.84 5.87
C ASP A 166 6.73 -7.39 5.41
N ARG A 167 7.72 -6.55 5.77
CA ARG A 167 7.80 -5.17 5.28
C ARG A 167 7.96 -5.09 3.76
N LEU A 168 8.78 -5.97 3.17
CA LEU A 168 8.96 -6.03 1.72
C LEU A 168 7.67 -6.48 1.01
N LEU A 169 6.96 -7.49 1.55
CA LEU A 169 5.68 -7.94 1.02
C LEU A 169 4.64 -6.83 1.06
N LYS A 170 4.52 -6.12 2.19
CA LYS A 170 3.63 -4.95 2.33
C LYS A 170 3.94 -3.87 1.30
N GLU A 171 5.22 -3.54 1.11
CA GLU A 171 5.62 -2.52 0.13
C GLU A 171 5.31 -2.95 -1.31
N ARG A 172 5.58 -4.21 -1.66
CA ARG A 172 5.23 -4.76 -2.98
C ARG A 172 3.72 -4.79 -3.21
N TYR A 173 2.95 -5.17 -2.19
CA TYR A 173 1.50 -5.21 -2.26
C TYR A 173 0.94 -3.81 -2.50
N ARG A 174 1.41 -2.82 -1.72
CA ARG A 174 1.06 -1.41 -1.90
C ARG A 174 1.34 -0.95 -3.33
N VAL A 175 2.55 -1.16 -3.83
CA VAL A 175 2.92 -0.74 -5.20
C VAL A 175 2.03 -1.38 -6.28
N LEU A 176 1.65 -2.66 -6.12
CA LEU A 176 0.72 -3.29 -7.06
C LEU A 176 -0.68 -2.71 -6.96
N TRP A 177 -1.20 -2.55 -5.74
CA TRP A 177 -2.56 -2.05 -5.53
C TRP A 177 -2.69 -0.59 -5.99
N ASP A 178 -1.72 0.26 -5.68
CA ASP A 178 -1.67 1.64 -6.17
C ASP A 178 -1.64 1.67 -7.72
N ALA A 179 -0.88 0.76 -8.35
CA ALA A 179 -0.81 0.66 -9.80
C ALA A 179 -2.15 0.23 -10.42
N THR A 180 -2.90 -0.69 -9.80
CA THR A 180 -4.23 -1.06 -10.30
C THR A 180 -5.21 0.10 -10.15
N ILE A 181 -5.22 0.78 -9.00
CA ILE A 181 -6.07 1.94 -8.71
C ILE A 181 -5.81 3.06 -9.70
N ASP A 182 -4.56 3.47 -9.86
CA ASP A 182 -4.19 4.59 -10.73
C ASP A 182 -4.41 4.25 -12.21
N GLY A 183 -4.23 2.99 -12.59
CA GLY A 183 -4.61 2.50 -13.91
C GLY A 183 -6.10 2.73 -14.21
N ARG A 184 -6.98 2.42 -13.24
CA ARG A 184 -8.42 2.67 -13.34
C ARG A 184 -8.73 4.16 -13.37
N MET A 185 -8.05 4.97 -12.54
CA MET A 185 -8.22 6.42 -12.53
C MET A 185 -7.86 7.05 -13.88
N VAL A 186 -6.74 6.66 -14.49
CA VAL A 186 -6.33 7.15 -15.81
C VAL A 186 -7.35 6.76 -16.88
N ARG A 187 -7.81 5.51 -16.92
CA ARG A 187 -8.84 5.08 -17.89
C ARG A 187 -10.18 5.80 -17.73
N ARG A 188 -10.55 6.19 -16.51
CA ARG A 188 -11.75 7.00 -16.23
C ARG A 188 -11.55 8.50 -16.52
N GLY A 189 -10.35 8.92 -16.91
CA GLY A 189 -10.01 10.34 -17.11
C GLY A 189 -9.95 11.12 -15.80
N TRP A 190 -9.72 10.45 -14.67
CA TRP A 190 -9.63 11.07 -13.34
C TRP A 190 -8.20 11.45 -12.94
N ALA A 191 -7.21 10.91 -13.64
CA ALA A 191 -5.79 11.18 -13.42
C ALA A 191 -5.07 11.37 -14.77
N PRO A 192 -3.96 12.13 -14.80
CA PRO A 192 -3.17 12.32 -16.01
C PRO A 192 -2.42 11.04 -16.42
N GLU A 193 -2.18 10.85 -17.72
CA GLU A 193 -1.42 9.70 -18.24
C GLU A 193 0.02 9.61 -17.71
N SER A 194 0.60 10.74 -17.26
CA SER A 194 1.94 10.79 -16.66
C SER A 194 2.09 9.89 -15.44
N LEU A 195 0.99 9.62 -14.73
CA LEU A 195 0.96 8.77 -13.55
C LEU A 195 1.41 7.33 -13.86
N ARG A 196 1.20 6.86 -15.10
CA ARG A 196 1.68 5.55 -15.56
C ARG A 196 3.21 5.44 -15.44
N ALA A 197 3.94 6.48 -15.84
CA ALA A 197 5.40 6.48 -15.79
C ALA A 197 5.91 6.54 -14.35
N GLU A 198 5.21 7.24 -13.45
CA GLU A 198 5.50 7.28 -12.01
C GLU A 198 5.35 5.90 -11.37
N ARG A 199 4.22 5.23 -11.61
CA ARG A 199 3.96 3.88 -11.07
C ARG A 199 4.87 2.82 -11.67
N LEU A 200 5.26 2.93 -12.93
CA LEU A 200 6.26 2.04 -13.51
C LEU A 200 7.62 2.17 -12.78
N ARG A 201 8.04 3.39 -12.40
CA ARG A 201 9.28 3.59 -11.62
C ARG A 201 9.19 2.99 -10.23
N GLU A 202 8.04 3.06 -9.58
CA GLU A 202 7.80 2.39 -8.28
C GLU A 202 7.81 0.87 -8.41
N PHE A 203 7.12 0.35 -9.42
CA PHE A 203 7.11 -1.08 -9.73
C PHE A 203 8.53 -1.61 -9.97
N CYS A 204 9.34 -0.93 -10.79
CA CYS A 204 10.74 -1.33 -11.01
C CYS A 204 11.58 -1.32 -9.73
N ARG A 205 11.31 -0.42 -8.78
CA ARG A 205 12.00 -0.38 -7.48
C ARG A 205 11.56 -1.51 -6.55
N ALA A 206 10.27 -1.84 -6.52
CA ALA A 206 9.72 -2.92 -5.71
C ALA A 206 10.06 -4.32 -6.26
N PHE A 207 10.23 -4.40 -7.58
CA PHE A 207 10.50 -5.63 -8.32
C PHE A 207 11.74 -5.52 -9.25
N PRO A 208 12.94 -5.26 -8.69
CA PRO A 208 14.14 -5.04 -9.50
C PRO A 208 14.56 -6.27 -10.29
N MET A 209 14.10 -7.47 -9.88
CA MET A 209 14.44 -8.73 -10.54
C MET A 209 13.89 -8.89 -11.95
N PHE A 210 12.90 -8.10 -12.35
CA PHE A 210 12.28 -8.24 -13.66
C PHE A 210 13.08 -7.57 -14.78
N GLY A 211 13.94 -6.60 -14.44
CA GLY A 211 14.80 -5.91 -15.41
C GLY A 211 14.02 -5.44 -16.65
N GLN A 212 14.40 -5.93 -17.83
CA GLN A 212 13.76 -5.57 -19.11
C GLN A 212 12.30 -6.01 -19.23
N LYS A 213 11.84 -6.98 -18.43
CA LYS A 213 10.45 -7.47 -18.46
C LYS A 213 9.49 -6.60 -17.62
N SER A 214 10.00 -5.67 -16.81
CA SER A 214 9.20 -4.88 -15.86
C SER A 214 8.02 -4.17 -16.52
N GLU A 215 8.22 -3.54 -17.68
CA GLU A 215 7.15 -2.79 -18.35
C GLU A 215 6.00 -3.70 -18.81
N SER A 216 6.31 -4.85 -19.41
CA SER A 216 5.28 -5.81 -19.84
C SER A 216 4.47 -6.37 -18.67
N LEU A 217 5.10 -6.60 -17.52
CA LEU A 217 4.44 -7.09 -16.32
C LEU A 217 3.62 -6.00 -15.65
N PHE A 218 4.19 -4.81 -15.51
CA PHE A 218 3.49 -3.66 -14.97
C PHE A 218 2.21 -3.35 -15.76
N SER A 219 2.26 -3.46 -17.09
CA SER A 219 1.10 -3.26 -17.98
C SER A 219 -0.07 -4.19 -17.64
N ARG A 220 0.17 -5.38 -17.08
CA ARG A 220 -0.91 -6.28 -16.62
C ARG A 220 -1.70 -5.65 -15.48
N PHE A 221 -1.03 -4.99 -14.54
CA PHE A 221 -1.66 -4.37 -13.36
C PHE A 221 -2.22 -3.00 -13.67
N PHE A 222 -1.49 -2.19 -14.43
CA PHE A 222 -1.90 -0.82 -14.72
C PHE A 222 -2.94 -0.75 -15.84
N ASP A 223 -2.77 -1.48 -16.95
CA ASP A 223 -3.58 -1.28 -18.17
C ASP A 223 -4.83 -2.19 -18.23
N ARG A 224 -4.98 -3.19 -17.36
CA ARG A 224 -6.10 -4.18 -17.38
C ARG A 224 -6.90 -4.16 -16.07
N GLU A 225 -8.21 -4.46 -16.15
CA GLU A 225 -9.14 -4.54 -15.00
C GLU A 225 -9.89 -5.88 -14.93
N PRO A 226 -10.39 -6.27 -13.73
CA PRO A 226 -9.89 -6.02 -12.37
C PRO A 226 -8.99 -7.18 -11.89
N HIS A 227 -8.09 -6.91 -10.94
CA HIS A 227 -7.34 -7.95 -10.22
C HIS A 227 -7.98 -8.19 -8.86
N THR A 228 -8.04 -9.44 -8.43
CA THR A 228 -8.47 -9.82 -7.08
C THR A 228 -7.32 -9.64 -6.08
N HIS A 229 -7.66 -9.52 -4.80
CA HIS A 229 -6.69 -9.52 -3.70
C HIS A 229 -5.77 -10.75 -3.77
N ALA A 230 -6.35 -11.94 -3.99
CA ALA A 230 -5.60 -13.19 -4.10
C ALA A 230 -4.57 -13.18 -5.24
N GLU A 231 -4.88 -12.56 -6.38
CA GLU A 231 -3.93 -12.43 -7.50
C GLU A 231 -2.77 -11.49 -7.15
N LEU A 232 -3.04 -10.39 -6.46
CA LEU A 232 -2.00 -9.48 -5.98
C LEU A 232 -1.10 -10.18 -4.95
N VAL A 233 -1.70 -10.88 -3.99
CA VAL A 233 -0.97 -11.64 -2.94
C VAL A 233 -0.12 -12.75 -3.56
N ALA A 234 -0.68 -13.52 -4.50
CA ALA A 234 0.08 -14.56 -5.19
C ALA A 234 1.31 -13.98 -5.92
N PHE A 235 1.16 -12.80 -6.56
CA PHE A 235 2.27 -12.16 -7.26
C PHE A 235 3.35 -11.63 -6.31
N ILE A 236 3.02 -11.10 -5.13
CA ILE A 236 4.06 -10.60 -4.21
C ILE A 236 4.81 -11.73 -3.50
N LEU A 237 4.14 -12.85 -3.24
CA LEU A 237 4.70 -14.02 -2.56
C LEU A 237 5.68 -14.75 -3.48
N ASP A 238 5.27 -14.97 -4.72
CA ASP A 238 6.13 -15.57 -5.74
C ASP A 238 6.06 -14.81 -7.07
N PRO A 239 6.76 -13.67 -7.18
CA PRO A 239 6.76 -12.87 -8.40
C PRO A 239 7.35 -13.62 -9.61
N ARG A 240 8.10 -14.71 -9.39
CA ARG A 240 8.80 -15.46 -10.44
C ARG A 240 8.03 -16.66 -10.96
N ALA A 241 7.36 -17.41 -10.10
CA ALA A 241 6.53 -18.53 -10.54
C ALA A 241 5.47 -18.08 -11.54
N VAL A 242 4.92 -16.88 -11.35
CA VAL A 242 3.97 -16.27 -12.30
C VAL A 242 4.57 -16.06 -13.70
N MET A 243 5.90 -16.03 -13.82
CA MET A 243 6.60 -15.77 -15.07
C MET A 243 7.22 -17.00 -15.74
N ALA A 244 7.14 -18.19 -15.11
CA ALA A 244 7.93 -19.36 -15.51
C ALA A 244 9.41 -19.02 -15.79
N ILE A 245 9.97 -18.01 -15.09
CA ILE A 245 11.40 -17.72 -15.15
C ILE A 245 12.05 -18.87 -14.38
N PRO A 246 13.05 -19.56 -14.96
CA PRO A 246 13.79 -20.59 -14.23
C PRO A 246 14.27 -20.04 -12.88
N ASP A 247 14.36 -20.88 -11.85
CA ASP A 247 14.93 -20.56 -10.53
C ASP A 247 16.45 -20.24 -10.60
N ALA A 248 16.86 -19.46 -11.58
CA ALA A 248 18.20 -19.01 -11.76
C ALA A 248 18.57 -18.06 -10.60
N PRO A 249 19.74 -18.25 -9.99
CA PRO A 249 20.24 -17.38 -8.93
C PRO A 249 20.34 -15.93 -9.43
N HIS A 250 19.90 -14.99 -8.61
CA HIS A 250 20.04 -13.56 -8.91
C HIS A 250 20.43 -12.77 -7.66
N PRO A 251 20.99 -11.56 -7.80
CA PRO A 251 21.36 -10.75 -6.64
C PRO A 251 20.18 -10.45 -5.72
N GLY A 252 20.33 -10.76 -4.43
CA GLY A 252 19.31 -10.64 -3.38
C GLY A 252 18.48 -11.90 -3.14
N SER A 253 18.64 -12.95 -3.97
CA SER A 253 17.95 -14.24 -3.79
C SER A 253 18.57 -15.08 -2.68
N ARG A 254 17.79 -16.01 -2.12
CA ARG A 254 18.29 -16.93 -1.08
C ARG A 254 19.20 -17.97 -1.70
N CYS A 255 20.35 -18.19 -1.09
CA CYS A 255 21.17 -19.35 -1.41
C CYS A 255 20.40 -20.63 -1.05
N PRO A 256 20.26 -21.61 -1.96
CA PRO A 256 19.53 -22.85 -1.67
C PRO A 256 20.21 -23.75 -0.62
N LEU A 257 21.48 -23.48 -0.28
CA LEU A 257 22.21 -24.23 0.76
C LEU A 257 21.99 -23.61 2.14
N CYS A 258 22.33 -22.33 2.31
CA CYS A 258 22.29 -21.68 3.64
C CYS A 258 20.99 -20.91 3.91
N GLY A 259 20.14 -20.73 2.91
CA GLY A 259 18.89 -19.97 3.02
C GLY A 259 19.07 -18.46 3.14
N PHE A 260 20.29 -17.92 3.21
CA PHE A 260 20.49 -16.47 3.35
C PHE A 260 20.37 -15.72 2.02
N PRO A 261 19.78 -14.50 2.01
CA PRO A 261 19.85 -13.60 0.86
C PRO A 261 21.30 -13.27 0.52
N THR A 262 21.67 -13.37 -0.76
CA THR A 262 23.02 -13.02 -1.22
C THR A 262 22.98 -12.23 -2.52
N TYR A 263 23.84 -11.21 -2.61
CA TYR A 263 24.10 -10.48 -3.85
C TYR A 263 25.31 -11.02 -4.61
N ALA A 264 26.03 -11.97 -4.01
CA ALA A 264 27.23 -12.59 -4.54
C ALA A 264 27.02 -14.11 -4.68
N PHE A 265 26.46 -14.51 -5.81
CA PHE A 265 26.40 -15.92 -6.21
C PHE A 265 27.75 -16.35 -6.80
N GLU A 266 28.08 -17.64 -6.65
CA GLU A 266 29.17 -18.26 -7.39
C GLU A 266 28.91 -18.05 -8.89
N PRO A 267 29.82 -17.39 -9.63
CA PRO A 267 29.58 -17.00 -11.02
C PRO A 267 29.44 -18.19 -11.97
N GLU A 268 30.10 -19.31 -11.70
CA GLU A 268 30.11 -20.48 -12.58
C GLU A 268 29.84 -21.78 -11.79
N PRO A 269 28.62 -21.96 -11.25
CA PRO A 269 28.29 -23.10 -10.39
C PRO A 269 28.34 -24.42 -11.16
N GLU A 270 28.12 -24.43 -12.48
CA GLU A 270 28.27 -25.64 -13.30
C GLU A 270 29.74 -26.05 -13.50
N ARG A 271 30.69 -25.16 -13.21
CA ARG A 271 32.14 -25.44 -13.30
C ARG A 271 32.77 -25.82 -11.97
N LEU A 272 31.97 -26.01 -10.92
CA LEU A 272 32.47 -26.58 -9.68
C LEU A 272 33.00 -27.99 -9.92
N PRO A 273 34.07 -28.42 -9.22
CA PRO A 273 34.57 -29.78 -9.34
C PRO A 273 33.47 -30.83 -9.02
N ASP A 274 33.42 -31.92 -9.78
CA ASP A 274 32.40 -32.98 -9.61
C ASP A 274 32.34 -33.52 -8.17
N GLU A 275 33.49 -33.67 -7.53
CA GLU A 275 33.61 -34.09 -6.13
C GLU A 275 32.87 -33.14 -5.16
N LEU A 276 32.88 -31.84 -5.46
CA LEU A 276 32.19 -30.81 -4.71
C LEU A 276 30.68 -30.90 -4.95
N ILE A 277 30.27 -31.04 -6.21
CA ILE A 277 28.87 -31.17 -6.61
C ILE A 277 28.24 -32.40 -5.93
N ILE A 278 28.93 -33.54 -5.94
CA ILE A 278 28.46 -34.78 -5.28
C ILE A 278 28.28 -34.56 -3.78
N ARG A 279 29.21 -33.87 -3.12
CA ARG A 279 29.09 -33.56 -1.68
C ARG A 279 27.92 -32.64 -1.38
N ILE A 280 27.80 -31.54 -2.11
CA ILE A 280 26.68 -30.61 -1.92
C ILE A 280 25.35 -31.33 -2.14
N THR A 281 25.25 -32.14 -3.20
CA THR A 281 24.03 -32.91 -3.51
C THR A 281 23.73 -33.95 -2.43
N ARG A 282 24.74 -34.53 -1.78
CA ARG A 282 24.54 -35.44 -0.65
C ARG A 282 23.93 -34.73 0.55
N ASP A 283 24.39 -33.52 0.84
CA ASP A 283 23.90 -32.72 1.97
C ASP A 283 22.54 -32.06 1.64
N PHE A 284 22.31 -31.77 0.35
CA PHE A 284 21.11 -31.10 -0.17
C PHE A 284 20.58 -31.85 -1.41
N LEU A 285 19.76 -32.88 -1.16
CA LEU A 285 19.31 -33.86 -2.18
C LEU A 285 18.58 -33.25 -3.40
N SER A 286 17.93 -32.11 -3.24
CA SER A 286 17.21 -31.40 -4.31
C SER A 286 18.06 -30.38 -5.06
N TRP A 287 19.29 -30.13 -4.61
CA TRP A 287 20.15 -29.13 -5.19
C TRP A 287 20.75 -29.59 -6.53
N ARG A 288 20.92 -28.64 -7.45
CA ARG A 288 21.58 -28.80 -8.75
C ARG A 288 22.42 -27.55 -9.02
N PRO A 289 23.52 -27.63 -9.80
CA PRO A 289 24.32 -26.46 -10.14
C PRO A 289 23.52 -25.30 -10.72
N SER A 290 22.48 -25.58 -11.51
CA SER A 290 21.58 -24.58 -12.09
C SER A 290 20.79 -23.76 -11.06
N HIS A 291 20.62 -24.26 -9.83
CA HIS A 291 19.98 -23.51 -8.73
C HIS A 291 20.95 -22.50 -8.09
N GLY A 292 22.24 -22.56 -8.41
CA GLY A 292 23.28 -21.69 -7.84
C GLY A 292 23.57 -21.93 -6.36
N LEU A 293 24.53 -21.17 -5.83
CA LEU A 293 24.86 -21.07 -4.41
C LEU A 293 25.62 -19.75 -4.16
N CYS A 294 25.57 -19.23 -2.93
CA CYS A 294 26.36 -18.04 -2.59
C CYS A 294 27.87 -18.35 -2.59
N ALA A 295 28.68 -17.32 -2.86
CA ALA A 295 30.14 -17.43 -2.81
C ALA A 295 30.64 -18.02 -1.48
N GLN A 296 30.03 -17.65 -0.35
CA GLN A 296 30.41 -18.15 0.97
C GLN A 296 30.16 -19.65 1.14
N CYS A 297 29.05 -20.17 0.60
CA CYS A 297 28.78 -21.61 0.60
C CYS A 297 29.76 -22.34 -0.33
N ALA A 298 30.06 -21.79 -1.51
CA ALA A 298 31.05 -22.36 -2.40
C ALA A 298 32.43 -22.44 -1.72
N ASP A 299 32.87 -21.34 -1.08
CA ASP A 299 34.13 -21.26 -0.35
C ASP A 299 34.21 -22.26 0.80
N LEU A 300 33.13 -22.40 1.58
CA LEU A 300 33.05 -23.38 2.66
C LEU A 300 33.28 -24.81 2.14
N TYR A 301 32.59 -25.19 1.07
CA TYR A 301 32.76 -26.53 0.50
C TYR A 301 34.15 -26.76 -0.10
N ARG A 302 34.73 -25.75 -0.76
CA ARG A 302 36.12 -25.78 -1.26
C ARG A 302 37.10 -25.97 -0.10
N ALA A 303 36.96 -25.21 0.98
CA ALA A 303 37.83 -25.29 2.15
C ALA A 303 37.79 -26.68 2.81
N HIS A 304 36.60 -27.27 2.97
CA HIS A 304 36.47 -28.64 3.48
C HIS A 304 37.17 -29.69 2.60
N GLN A 305 37.21 -29.50 1.27
CA GLN A 305 37.92 -30.40 0.36
C GLN A 305 39.43 -30.32 0.57
N VAL A 306 39.97 -29.11 0.72
CA VAL A 306 41.40 -28.88 0.97
C VAL A 306 41.82 -29.51 2.30
N SER A 307 41.03 -29.31 3.35
CA SER A 307 41.29 -29.92 4.67
C SER A 307 41.21 -31.45 4.65
N ALA A 308 40.24 -32.04 3.93
CA ALA A 308 40.13 -33.49 3.80
C ALA A 308 41.30 -34.11 3.01
N ARG A 309 41.73 -33.47 1.91
CA ARG A 309 42.89 -33.89 1.13
C ARG A 309 44.20 -33.74 1.91
N ALA A 310 44.36 -32.65 2.67
CA ALA A 310 45.51 -32.45 3.54
C ALA A 310 45.58 -33.53 4.64
N ALA A 311 44.44 -33.92 5.21
CA ALA A 311 44.38 -34.97 6.21
C ALA A 311 44.83 -36.35 5.67
N THR A 312 44.49 -36.69 4.43
CA THR A 312 44.95 -37.93 3.77
C THR A 312 46.44 -37.95 3.41
N HIS A 313 47.12 -36.80 3.44
CA HIS A 313 48.56 -36.69 3.19
C HIS A 313 49.40 -36.55 4.47
N LEU A 314 48.78 -36.59 5.64
CA LEU A 314 49.49 -36.65 6.92
C LEU A 314 50.02 -38.07 7.16
N PRO A 315 51.32 -38.25 7.46
CA PRO A 315 51.88 -39.57 7.72
C PRO A 315 51.22 -40.20 8.95
N GLY A 316 50.59 -41.37 8.77
CA GLY A 316 49.98 -42.16 9.85
C GLY A 316 48.46 -42.40 9.74
N SER A 317 47.81 -42.07 8.62
CA SER A 317 46.37 -42.31 8.46
C SER A 317 46.04 -43.24 7.28
N HIS A 318 46.20 -44.54 7.51
CA HIS A 318 45.50 -45.63 6.82
C HIS A 318 45.21 -46.75 7.86
N PRO A 319 44.13 -47.53 7.69
CA PRO A 319 43.25 -48.01 8.75
C PRO A 319 43.86 -48.90 9.83
#